data_AF-A0A3T1DAF0-F1
#
_entry.id   AF-A0A3T1DAF0-F1
#
_cell.length_a   1.000
_cell.length_b   1.000
_cell.length_c   1.000
_cell.angle_alpha   90.00
_cell.angle_beta   90.00
_cell.angle_gamma   90.00
#
_symmetry.space_group_name_H-M   'P 1'
#
loop_
_entity.id
_entity.type
_entity.pdbx_description
1 polymer ?
#
loop_
_entity_poly.entity_id
_entity_poly.type
_entity_poly.pdbx_seq_one_letter_code
_entity_poly.pdbx_strand_id
1 'polypeptide(L)'
;MLTSILILTLNNLELTTRCLHSIRTFTDSPYELIFVDNGSTDGTVAWLSHQPDVKLIANRTNLGFAVACNQGAAVAQGDHLLLLNNDTIVSHRWLSVMLQCLHSNDRIGIVGPKSNFVLPMQKIPADVSNEGQYHLFAQSFNHHNPGLWQDIASLSGFCMLLRRSTWLLLGGFDEAFSVGGYEDIDLGYRVLKMGLFLRMAGDAFVYHEGNRSFNSNAIDMYGVAAVNRRLFISKWGFNPERLILNHDPAFLPDRYATPHPHHAPLEPEIPSGWYALADDGCVYRIERGHKRPFNSYETFLRMRLSLNRVGRCGASLLLNLPDGVAIDAANFPAGYPDVFIAKDPSNGLHSVEYGIRYPIRNESVFASLGLKVEEAIPVSYEQLWSLPEGWPLQGNAWEEHELYDYLLYRGPNGGLFYSEGQRLRPIVWEETLSRFGWSKERAINIPEYLFNRTPVGFAIY
;
A
#
# COMPACT_ATOMS: atom_id res chain seq x y z
N MET A 1 19.30 -15.19 21.25
CA MET A 1 17.90 -14.85 20.96
C MET A 1 17.33 -15.93 20.08
N LEU A 2 16.12 -16.40 20.38
CA LEU A 2 15.43 -17.47 19.65
C LEU A 2 14.44 -16.87 18.64
N THR A 3 14.35 -17.43 17.43
CA THR A 3 13.36 -17.02 16.43
C THR A 3 12.30 -18.11 16.25
N SER A 4 11.02 -17.79 16.48
CA SER A 4 9.91 -18.68 16.16
C SER A 4 9.53 -18.51 14.70
N ILE A 5 9.79 -19.53 13.88
CA ILE A 5 9.41 -19.54 12.47
C ILE A 5 7.98 -20.11 12.39
N LEU A 6 7.04 -19.26 11.99
CA LEU A 6 5.62 -19.53 11.87
C LEU A 6 5.31 -19.82 10.40
N ILE A 7 4.97 -21.06 10.08
CA ILE A 7 4.66 -21.49 8.71
C ILE A 7 3.19 -21.88 8.62
N LEU A 8 2.45 -21.19 7.75
CA LEU A 8 1.09 -21.55 7.37
C LEU A 8 1.10 -22.59 6.25
N THR A 9 0.29 -23.64 6.37
CA THR A 9 0.12 -24.65 5.32
C THR A 9 -1.35 -24.85 4.94
N LEU A 10 -1.60 -25.04 3.65
CA LEU A 10 -2.86 -25.51 3.10
C LEU A 10 -2.58 -26.30 1.82
N ASN A 11 -2.58 -27.62 1.94
CA ASN A 11 -2.08 -28.58 0.95
C ASN A 11 -0.61 -28.28 0.53
N ASN A 12 -0.20 -28.84 -0.59
CA ASN A 12 1.15 -28.76 -1.16
C ASN A 12 2.21 -29.43 -0.26
N LEU A 13 2.01 -30.70 0.07
CA LEU A 13 2.97 -31.52 0.82
C LEU A 13 4.41 -31.41 0.28
N GLU A 14 4.58 -31.45 -1.05
CA GLU A 14 5.90 -31.34 -1.68
C GLU A 14 6.59 -30.00 -1.37
N LEU A 15 5.88 -28.88 -1.54
CA LEU A 15 6.43 -27.55 -1.23
C LEU A 15 6.74 -27.41 0.25
N THR A 16 5.83 -27.89 1.11
CA THR A 16 6.01 -27.91 2.57
C THR A 16 7.27 -28.69 2.96
N THR A 17 7.51 -29.84 2.31
CA THR A 17 8.69 -30.67 2.54
C THR A 17 9.98 -29.93 2.13
N ARG A 18 9.98 -29.29 0.96
CA ARG A 18 11.12 -28.51 0.45
C ARG A 18 11.43 -27.31 1.35
N CYS A 19 10.40 -26.55 1.74
CA CYS A 19 10.51 -25.44 2.68
C CYS A 19 11.13 -25.88 4.01
N LEU A 20 10.56 -26.91 4.67
CA LEU A 20 11.08 -27.44 5.93
C LEU A 20 12.54 -27.92 5.79
N HIS A 21 12.86 -28.63 4.72
CA HIS A 21 14.23 -29.08 4.46
C HIS A 21 15.19 -27.90 4.32
N SER A 22 14.84 -26.87 3.54
CA SER A 22 15.68 -25.69 3.35
C SER A 22 15.95 -24.93 4.66
N ILE A 23 14.93 -24.79 5.52
CA ILE A 23 15.09 -24.16 6.84
C ILE A 23 16.08 -24.93 7.70
N ARG A 24 15.91 -26.25 7.81
CA ARG A 24 16.81 -27.12 8.60
C ARG A 24 18.25 -27.11 8.09
N THR A 25 18.43 -27.02 6.78
CA THR A 25 19.76 -27.06 6.15
C THR A 25 20.50 -25.73 6.27
N PHE A 26 19.81 -24.60 6.10
CA PHE A 26 20.47 -23.31 5.87
C PHE A 26 20.31 -22.27 6.98
N THR A 27 19.52 -22.56 8.02
CA THR A 27 19.32 -21.63 9.14
C THR A 27 20.40 -21.86 10.21
N ASP A 28 21.24 -20.86 10.43
CA ASP A 28 22.41 -20.89 11.32
C ASP A 28 22.17 -20.24 12.68
N SER A 29 20.98 -19.67 12.90
CA SER A 29 20.57 -18.99 14.13
C SER A 29 19.58 -19.85 14.91
N PRO A 30 19.53 -19.81 16.26
CA PRO A 30 18.56 -20.60 17.03
C PRO A 30 17.12 -20.33 16.62
N TYR A 31 16.37 -21.40 16.31
CA TYR A 31 14.97 -21.31 15.91
C TYR A 31 14.10 -22.42 16.53
N GLU A 32 12.79 -22.19 16.54
CA GLU A 32 11.77 -23.23 16.70
C GLU A 32 10.83 -23.20 15.49
N LEU A 33 10.18 -24.33 15.19
CA LEU A 33 9.28 -24.48 14.04
C LEU A 33 7.84 -24.66 14.50
N ILE A 34 6.97 -23.77 14.05
CA ILE A 34 5.54 -23.82 14.35
C ILE A 34 4.80 -23.85 13.02
N PHE A 35 4.16 -24.98 12.74
CA PHE A 35 3.31 -25.14 11.57
C PHE A 35 1.85 -24.98 11.97
N VAL A 36 1.12 -24.16 11.23
CA VAL A 36 -0.33 -24.03 11.35
C VAL A 36 -0.96 -24.49 10.06
N ASP A 37 -1.63 -25.63 10.11
CA ASP A 37 -2.31 -26.22 8.96
C ASP A 37 -3.77 -25.77 8.91
N ASN A 38 -4.22 -25.27 7.76
CA ASN A 38 -5.55 -24.72 7.54
C ASN A 38 -6.53 -25.72 6.93
N GLY A 39 -6.41 -27.00 7.27
CA GLY A 39 -7.33 -28.06 6.83
C GLY A 39 -6.89 -28.74 5.54
N SER A 40 -5.59 -29.05 5.45
CA SER A 40 -5.04 -29.81 4.32
C SER A 40 -5.65 -31.21 4.22
N THR A 41 -5.85 -31.65 2.98
CA THR A 41 -6.45 -32.95 2.62
C THR A 41 -5.52 -33.85 1.81
N ASP A 42 -4.29 -33.39 1.53
CA ASP A 42 -3.32 -34.07 0.66
C ASP A 42 -2.26 -34.90 1.42
N GLY A 43 -2.45 -35.10 2.72
CA GLY A 43 -1.50 -35.81 3.59
C GLY A 43 -0.49 -34.90 4.30
N THR A 44 -0.49 -33.59 4.05
CA THR A 44 0.41 -32.62 4.72
C THR A 44 0.38 -32.73 6.25
N VAL A 45 -0.82 -32.76 6.86
CA VAL A 45 -0.97 -32.90 8.32
C VAL A 45 -0.36 -34.19 8.85
N ALA A 46 -0.63 -35.31 8.16
CA ALA A 46 -0.11 -36.61 8.57
C ALA A 46 1.41 -36.66 8.46
N TRP A 47 2.01 -36.03 7.45
CA TRP A 47 3.46 -35.97 7.32
C TRP A 47 4.11 -35.04 8.37
N LEU A 48 3.51 -33.87 8.62
CA LEU A 48 3.99 -32.91 9.62
C LEU A 48 3.93 -33.48 11.05
N SER A 49 2.91 -34.28 11.38
CA SER A 49 2.79 -34.88 12.72
C SER A 49 3.90 -35.89 13.05
N HIS A 50 4.63 -36.39 12.05
CA HIS A 50 5.79 -37.27 12.23
C HIS A 50 7.12 -36.49 12.32
N GLN A 51 7.11 -35.16 12.23
CA GLN A 51 8.32 -34.34 12.36
C GLN A 51 8.60 -34.00 13.84
N PRO A 52 9.73 -34.44 14.42
CA PRO A 52 9.96 -34.40 15.86
C PRO A 52 10.24 -32.99 16.44
N ASP A 53 10.72 -32.07 15.60
CA ASP A 53 11.09 -30.68 15.90
C ASP A 53 10.01 -29.67 15.49
N VAL A 54 8.85 -30.14 15.02
CA VAL A 54 7.72 -29.31 14.57
C VAL A 54 6.61 -29.28 15.62
N LYS A 55 6.19 -28.07 15.98
CA LYS A 55 4.95 -27.85 16.73
C LYS A 55 3.81 -27.62 15.74
N LEU A 56 2.88 -28.57 15.65
CA LEU A 56 1.78 -28.52 14.70
C LEU A 56 0.46 -28.07 15.37
N ILE A 57 -0.19 -27.07 14.78
CA ILE A 57 -1.60 -26.73 15.01
C ILE A 57 -2.36 -27.13 13.74
N ALA A 58 -3.29 -28.08 13.85
CA ALA A 58 -4.06 -28.58 12.70
C ALA A 58 -5.53 -28.12 12.79
N ASN A 59 -5.89 -27.09 12.02
CA ASN A 59 -7.26 -26.66 11.87
C ASN A 59 -8.05 -27.65 11.00
N ARG A 60 -9.37 -27.76 11.24
CA ARG A 60 -10.24 -28.64 10.46
C ARG A 60 -10.66 -28.04 9.11
N THR A 61 -10.60 -26.72 9.00
CA THR A 61 -11.06 -25.93 7.87
C THR A 61 -10.13 -24.74 7.67
N ASN A 62 -10.16 -24.14 6.49
CA ASN A 62 -9.37 -22.94 6.22
C ASN A 62 -9.95 -21.73 6.99
N LEU A 63 -9.22 -21.27 8.01
CA LEU A 63 -9.58 -20.09 8.81
C LEU A 63 -8.99 -18.79 8.24
N GLY A 64 -8.25 -18.87 7.14
CA GLY A 64 -7.54 -17.76 6.51
C GLY A 64 -6.15 -17.50 7.11
N PHE A 65 -5.38 -16.66 6.42
CA PHE A 65 -3.99 -16.37 6.74
C PHE A 65 -3.84 -15.69 8.12
N ALA A 66 -4.57 -14.59 8.33
CA ALA A 66 -4.49 -13.78 9.56
C ALA A 66 -4.73 -14.60 10.84
N VAL A 67 -5.84 -15.36 10.88
CA VAL A 67 -6.22 -16.20 12.03
C VAL A 67 -5.14 -17.24 12.32
N ALA A 68 -4.67 -17.93 11.28
CA ALA A 68 -3.70 -19.00 11.45
C ALA A 68 -2.32 -18.49 11.91
N CYS A 69 -1.85 -17.36 11.37
CA CYS A 69 -0.64 -16.71 11.85
C CYS A 69 -0.79 -16.25 13.31
N ASN A 70 -1.95 -15.72 13.71
CA ASN A 70 -2.24 -15.37 15.10
C ASN A 70 -2.19 -16.59 16.04
N GLN A 71 -2.74 -17.74 15.64
CA GLN A 71 -2.65 -18.99 16.39
C GLN A 71 -1.20 -19.45 16.59
N GLY A 72 -0.39 -19.41 15.52
CA GLY A 72 1.04 -19.75 15.58
C GLY A 72 1.81 -18.82 16.52
N ALA A 73 1.59 -17.52 16.41
CA ALA A 73 2.24 -16.52 17.25
C ALA A 73 1.85 -16.65 18.74
N ALA A 74 0.62 -17.08 19.05
CA ALA A 74 0.15 -17.27 20.41
C ALA A 74 0.93 -18.38 21.15
N VAL A 75 1.40 -19.40 20.43
CA VAL A 75 2.14 -20.54 21.02
C VAL A 75 3.66 -20.43 20.89
N ALA A 76 4.15 -19.34 20.28
CA ALA A 76 5.56 -19.04 20.07
C ALA A 76 6.29 -18.70 21.39
N GLN A 77 7.55 -19.10 21.48
CA GLN A 77 8.43 -18.89 22.64
C GLN A 77 9.62 -17.97 22.34
N GLY A 78 9.95 -17.76 21.06
CA GLY A 78 11.06 -16.93 20.61
C GLY A 78 10.93 -15.45 20.96
N ASP A 79 12.09 -14.79 20.97
CA ASP A 79 12.23 -13.33 21.09
C ASP A 79 11.79 -12.63 19.79
N HIS A 80 11.90 -13.35 18.67
CA HIS A 80 11.49 -12.92 17.34
C HIS A 80 10.41 -13.85 16.78
N LEU A 81 9.52 -13.28 16.00
CA LEU A 81 8.60 -14.02 15.15
C LEU A 81 9.05 -13.85 13.71
N LEU A 82 9.01 -14.94 12.94
CA LEU A 82 9.26 -14.95 11.52
C LEU A 82 8.07 -15.61 10.83
N LEU A 83 7.24 -14.82 10.18
CA LEU A 83 6.19 -15.33 9.30
C LEU A 83 6.85 -15.82 8.01
N LEU A 84 6.54 -17.04 7.58
CA LEU A 84 7.08 -17.62 6.36
C LEU A 84 6.04 -18.48 5.64
N ASN A 85 5.85 -18.30 4.33
CA ASN A 85 4.98 -19.17 3.54
C ASN A 85 5.63 -20.54 3.29
N ASN A 86 4.79 -21.59 3.17
CA ASN A 86 5.26 -22.96 2.91
C ASN A 86 5.77 -23.21 1.49
N ASP A 87 5.55 -22.28 0.56
CA ASP A 87 6.03 -22.30 -0.82
C ASP A 87 7.28 -21.43 -1.01
N THR A 88 8.08 -21.31 0.05
CA THR A 88 9.38 -20.62 0.06
C THR A 88 10.54 -21.59 0.14
N ILE A 89 11.69 -21.15 -0.36
CA ILE A 89 12.96 -21.83 -0.19
C ILE A 89 13.94 -20.80 0.35
N VAL A 90 14.61 -21.16 1.44
CA VAL A 90 15.62 -20.32 2.08
C VAL A 90 17.03 -20.85 1.78
N SER A 91 18.04 -20.01 1.98
CA SER A 91 19.44 -20.36 1.72
C SER A 91 20.35 -19.73 2.77
N HIS A 92 21.64 -20.05 2.71
CA HIS A 92 22.64 -19.66 3.71
C HIS A 92 22.50 -18.22 4.19
N ARG A 93 22.67 -18.03 5.51
CA ARG A 93 22.70 -16.73 6.20
C ARG A 93 21.42 -15.89 6.12
N TRP A 94 20.38 -16.32 5.41
CA TRP A 94 19.15 -15.54 5.18
C TRP A 94 18.59 -14.92 6.48
N LEU A 95 18.45 -15.74 7.53
CA LEU A 95 17.90 -15.29 8.81
C LEU A 95 18.91 -14.40 9.56
N SER A 96 20.20 -14.76 9.56
CA SER A 96 21.23 -14.00 10.28
C SER A 96 21.35 -12.55 9.79
N VAL A 97 21.31 -12.31 8.48
CA VAL A 97 21.40 -10.96 7.91
C VAL A 97 20.11 -10.16 8.15
N MET A 98 18.94 -10.82 8.11
CA MET A 98 17.67 -10.18 8.47
C MET A 98 17.62 -9.80 9.96
N LEU A 99 18.14 -10.64 10.85
CA LEU A 99 18.26 -10.33 12.28
C LEU A 99 19.20 -9.14 12.51
N GLN A 100 20.35 -9.09 11.82
CA GLN A 100 21.27 -7.94 11.88
C GLN A 100 20.58 -6.65 11.43
N CYS A 101 19.78 -6.72 10.36
CA CYS A 101 18.96 -5.60 9.92
C CYS A 101 17.95 -5.17 11.00
N LEU A 102 17.18 -6.10 11.58
CA LEU A 102 16.18 -5.82 12.62
C LEU A 102 16.78 -5.17 13.87
N HIS A 103 17.97 -5.61 14.28
CA HIS A 103 18.68 -5.11 15.46
C HIS A 103 19.51 -3.86 15.21
N SER A 104 19.66 -3.42 13.95
CA SER A 104 20.44 -2.21 13.65
C SER A 104 19.84 -0.93 14.21
N ASN A 105 18.53 -0.92 14.51
CA ASN A 105 17.83 0.18 15.14
C ASN A 105 16.56 -0.36 15.84
N ASP A 106 16.32 0.05 17.08
CA ASP A 106 15.15 -0.39 17.86
C ASP A 106 13.81 0.12 17.33
N ARG A 107 13.83 1.14 16.47
CA ARG A 107 12.65 1.63 15.76
C ARG A 107 12.27 0.78 14.55
N ILE A 108 13.05 -0.24 14.18
CA ILE A 108 12.66 -1.14 13.09
C ILE A 108 11.63 -2.13 13.64
N GLY A 109 10.40 -1.97 13.19
CA GLY A 109 9.29 -2.82 13.60
C GLY A 109 9.31 -4.17 12.89
N ILE A 110 9.47 -4.17 11.56
CA ILE A 110 9.44 -5.38 10.73
C ILE A 110 10.52 -5.32 9.64
N VAL A 111 11.15 -6.46 9.37
CA VAL A 111 12.11 -6.67 8.29
C VAL A 111 11.59 -7.71 7.31
N GLY A 112 11.75 -7.49 6.00
CA GLY A 112 11.55 -8.52 4.98
C GLY A 112 12.65 -8.54 3.91
N PRO A 113 12.88 -9.67 3.23
CA PRO A 113 13.97 -9.83 2.27
C PRO A 113 13.55 -9.42 0.86
N LYS A 114 14.51 -9.43 -0.08
CA LYS A 114 14.23 -9.49 -1.52
C LYS A 114 13.70 -10.87 -1.92
N SER A 115 12.97 -10.94 -3.03
CA SER A 115 12.48 -12.19 -3.60
C SER A 115 12.15 -12.05 -5.10
N ASN A 116 11.89 -13.18 -5.77
CA ASN A 116 11.50 -13.26 -7.17
C ASN A 116 10.00 -12.98 -7.40
N PHE A 117 9.15 -13.27 -6.41
CA PHE A 117 7.69 -13.15 -6.53
C PHE A 117 7.08 -12.48 -5.30
N VAL A 118 7.08 -11.14 -5.28
CA VAL A 118 6.65 -10.31 -4.15
C VAL A 118 6.23 -8.92 -4.64
N LEU A 119 5.86 -8.04 -3.70
CA LEU A 119 5.61 -6.62 -3.96
C LEU A 119 6.79 -5.97 -4.73
N PRO A 120 6.53 -4.97 -5.60
CA PRO A 120 7.52 -4.42 -6.51
C PRO A 120 8.85 -4.03 -5.86
N MET A 121 8.80 -3.36 -4.70
CA MET A 121 10.02 -2.88 -4.00
C MET A 121 10.93 -4.02 -3.51
N GLN A 122 10.37 -5.19 -3.19
CA GLN A 122 11.12 -6.37 -2.77
C GLN A 122 11.50 -7.27 -3.96
N LYS A 123 10.94 -7.03 -5.15
CA LYS A 123 11.11 -7.91 -6.30
C LYS A 123 12.46 -7.70 -6.97
N ILE A 124 13.19 -8.78 -7.21
CA ILE A 124 14.34 -8.81 -8.11
C ILE A 124 14.19 -9.99 -9.08
N PRO A 125 14.64 -9.87 -10.34
CA PRO A 125 14.71 -11.02 -11.23
C PRO A 125 15.68 -12.05 -10.63
N ALA A 126 15.25 -13.30 -10.54
CA ALA A 126 16.09 -14.44 -10.21
C ALA A 126 15.88 -15.49 -11.30
N ASP A 127 16.77 -15.52 -12.28
CA ASP A 127 16.73 -16.51 -13.36
C ASP A 127 17.37 -17.81 -12.85
N VAL A 128 16.60 -18.55 -12.05
CA VAL A 128 17.03 -19.80 -11.42
C VAL A 128 16.24 -20.96 -12.03
N SER A 129 16.94 -21.86 -12.73
CA SER A 129 16.29 -22.98 -13.41
C SER A 129 16.03 -24.19 -12.49
N ASN A 130 16.66 -24.23 -11.31
CA ASN A 130 16.49 -25.26 -10.29
C ASN A 130 16.98 -24.78 -8.90
N GLU A 131 16.68 -25.56 -7.86
CA GLU A 131 17.05 -25.27 -6.48
C GLU A 131 18.57 -25.14 -6.26
N GLY A 132 19.39 -25.96 -6.91
CA GLY A 132 20.84 -25.89 -6.77
C GLY A 132 21.40 -24.55 -7.25
N GLN A 133 20.90 -24.06 -8.39
CA GLN A 133 21.23 -22.71 -8.89
C GLN A 133 20.71 -21.61 -7.97
N TYR A 134 19.50 -21.78 -7.41
CA TYR A 134 18.99 -20.87 -6.38
C TYR A 134 19.93 -20.79 -5.18
N HIS A 135 20.38 -21.92 -4.64
CA HIS A 135 21.26 -21.92 -3.48
C HIS A 135 22.61 -21.25 -3.76
N LEU A 136 23.17 -21.44 -4.95
CA LEU A 136 24.40 -20.75 -5.38
C LEU A 136 24.20 -19.24 -5.52
N PHE A 137 23.09 -18.81 -6.14
CA PHE A 137 22.74 -17.39 -6.24
C PHE A 137 22.56 -16.77 -4.85
N ALA A 138 21.74 -17.39 -4.00
CA ALA A 138 21.46 -16.86 -2.67
C ALA A 138 22.70 -16.90 -1.76
N GLN A 139 23.62 -17.85 -1.96
CA GLN A 139 24.89 -17.88 -1.23
C GLN A 139 25.79 -16.68 -1.57
N SER A 140 25.81 -16.22 -2.83
CA SER A 140 26.55 -15.02 -3.25
C SER A 140 25.77 -13.72 -3.02
N PHE A 141 24.47 -13.80 -2.76
CA PHE A 141 23.61 -12.66 -2.46
C PHE A 141 23.58 -12.33 -0.96
N ASN A 142 23.40 -13.35 -0.11
CA ASN A 142 23.13 -13.20 1.32
C ASN A 142 24.38 -12.84 2.12
N HIS A 143 24.94 -11.65 1.91
CA HIS A 143 26.12 -11.15 2.60
C HIS A 143 25.80 -9.82 3.27
N HIS A 144 26.10 -9.74 4.57
CA HIS A 144 25.86 -8.53 5.37
C HIS A 144 26.35 -7.27 4.64
N ASN A 145 25.41 -6.42 4.24
CA ASN A 145 25.67 -5.16 3.57
C ASN A 145 24.59 -4.14 3.95
N PRO A 146 24.80 -3.38 5.05
CA PRO A 146 23.85 -2.37 5.51
C PRO A 146 23.51 -1.30 4.49
N GLY A 147 24.38 -1.05 3.50
CA GLY A 147 24.12 -0.10 2.42
C GLY A 147 23.00 -0.51 1.47
N LEU A 148 22.56 -1.78 1.52
CA LEU A 148 21.42 -2.28 0.74
C LEU A 148 20.10 -2.25 1.53
N TRP A 149 20.13 -1.87 2.80
CA TRP A 149 18.91 -1.77 3.61
C TRP A 149 18.14 -0.50 3.25
N GLN A 150 16.82 -0.62 3.14
CA GLN A 150 15.96 0.49 2.75
C GLN A 150 14.68 0.52 3.59
N ASP A 151 14.32 1.69 4.10
CA ASP A 151 13.00 1.92 4.69
C ASP A 151 11.95 1.98 3.59
N ILE A 152 10.86 1.24 3.76
CA ILE A 152 9.78 1.13 2.78
C ILE A 152 8.41 1.23 3.45
N ALA A 153 7.36 1.38 2.64
CA ALA A 153 6.00 1.61 3.13
C ALA A 153 5.13 0.34 3.20
N SER A 154 5.58 -0.77 2.58
CA SER A 154 4.92 -2.08 2.67
C SER A 154 5.92 -3.21 2.54
N LEU A 155 5.63 -4.34 3.18
CA LEU A 155 6.37 -5.59 3.06
C LEU A 155 5.36 -6.70 2.70
N SER A 156 5.78 -7.63 1.84
CA SER A 156 5.02 -8.82 1.48
C SER A 156 4.97 -9.80 2.66
N GLY A 157 3.79 -10.32 2.96
CA GLY A 157 3.51 -11.26 4.05
C GLY A 157 4.20 -12.62 3.95
N PHE A 158 4.80 -12.94 2.80
CA PHE A 158 5.45 -14.24 2.56
C PHE A 158 6.66 -14.52 3.48
N CYS A 159 7.33 -13.46 3.95
CA CYS A 159 8.51 -13.53 4.80
C CYS A 159 8.68 -12.22 5.58
N MET A 160 8.24 -12.19 6.85
CA MET A 160 8.32 -11.01 7.72
C MET A 160 8.92 -11.38 9.07
N LEU A 161 10.05 -10.75 9.40
CA LEU A 161 10.76 -10.90 10.67
C LEU A 161 10.47 -9.70 11.58
N LEU A 162 10.07 -9.95 12.82
CA LEU A 162 9.84 -8.89 13.79
C LEU A 162 10.11 -9.34 15.22
N ARG A 163 10.30 -8.37 16.12
CA ARG A 163 10.37 -8.64 17.56
C ARG A 163 8.99 -9.12 18.03
N ARG A 164 8.96 -10.12 18.91
CA ARG A 164 7.72 -10.59 19.53
C ARG A 164 7.01 -9.48 20.32
N SER A 165 7.79 -8.58 20.95
CA SER A 165 7.24 -7.39 21.63
C SER A 165 6.47 -6.49 20.67
N THR A 166 6.97 -6.28 19.45
CA THR A 166 6.27 -5.53 18.41
C THR A 166 4.97 -6.22 18.00
N TRP A 167 4.97 -7.55 17.82
CA TRP A 167 3.76 -8.31 17.51
C TRP A 167 2.67 -8.16 18.58
N LEU A 168 3.05 -8.33 19.86
CA LEU A 168 2.13 -8.19 21.00
C LEU A 168 1.55 -6.77 21.09
N LEU A 169 2.38 -5.76 20.83
CA LEU A 169 1.96 -4.37 20.83
C LEU A 169 0.98 -4.05 19.70
N LEU A 170 1.15 -4.67 18.53
CA LEU A 170 0.24 -4.52 17.39
C LEU A 170 -1.08 -5.26 17.58
N GLY A 171 -1.12 -6.29 18.44
CA GLY A 171 -2.28 -7.18 18.60
C GLY A 171 -2.40 -8.23 17.49
N GLY A 172 -1.31 -8.55 16.78
CA GLY A 172 -1.29 -9.51 15.67
C GLY A 172 -1.92 -9.00 14.37
N PHE A 173 -2.28 -9.92 13.46
CA PHE A 173 -3.04 -9.60 12.26
C PHE A 173 -4.50 -9.29 12.60
N ASP A 174 -5.11 -8.41 11.79
CA ASP A 174 -6.56 -8.20 11.85
C ASP A 174 -7.27 -9.34 11.09
N GLU A 175 -8.02 -10.14 11.84
CA GLU A 175 -8.72 -11.33 11.34
C GLU A 175 -9.89 -11.00 10.41
N ALA A 176 -10.29 -9.72 10.29
CA ALA A 176 -11.26 -9.29 9.30
C ALA A 176 -10.75 -9.47 7.86
N PHE A 177 -9.43 -9.48 7.64
CA PHE A 177 -8.82 -9.82 6.35
C PHE A 177 -8.86 -11.35 6.16
N SER A 178 -9.99 -11.83 5.66
CA SER A 178 -10.26 -13.26 5.52
C SER A 178 -9.54 -13.90 4.33
N VAL A 179 -9.26 -15.20 4.43
CA VAL A 179 -8.58 -16.05 3.43
C VAL A 179 -7.10 -15.67 3.20
N GLY A 180 -6.80 -14.44 2.77
CA GLY A 180 -5.45 -13.88 2.63
C GLY A 180 -5.39 -12.66 1.69
N GLY A 181 -4.28 -11.91 1.73
CA GLY A 181 -4.07 -10.66 1.01
C GLY A 181 -4.54 -9.40 1.76
N TYR A 182 -3.69 -8.37 1.77
CA TYR A 182 -3.82 -7.06 2.44
C TYR A 182 -3.70 -7.07 3.97
N GLU A 183 -3.73 -8.22 4.66
CA GLU A 183 -3.41 -8.29 6.10
C GLU A 183 -1.96 -7.89 6.40
N ASP A 184 -1.04 -8.20 5.49
CA ASP A 184 0.38 -7.83 5.54
C ASP A 184 0.57 -6.32 5.36
N ILE A 185 -0.17 -5.72 4.42
CA ILE A 185 -0.21 -4.28 4.19
C ILE A 185 -0.82 -3.56 5.41
N ASP A 186 -1.90 -4.10 5.99
CA ASP A 186 -2.50 -3.58 7.22
C ASP A 186 -1.55 -3.61 8.42
N LEU A 187 -0.91 -4.76 8.67
CA LEU A 187 0.06 -4.92 9.74
C LEU A 187 1.23 -3.95 9.57
N GLY A 188 1.78 -3.90 8.35
CA GLY A 188 2.86 -2.99 7.99
C GLY A 188 2.48 -1.53 8.22
N TYR A 189 1.28 -1.13 7.81
CA TYR A 189 0.81 0.23 8.02
C TYR A 189 0.58 0.58 9.49
N ARG A 190 0.09 -0.37 10.31
CA ARG A 190 -0.01 -0.18 11.77
C ARG A 190 1.35 0.07 12.41
N VAL A 191 2.41 -0.63 11.97
CA VAL A 191 3.79 -0.38 12.43
C VAL A 191 4.22 1.06 12.15
N LEU A 192 3.99 1.54 10.92
CA LEU A 192 4.32 2.92 10.53
C LEU A 192 3.54 3.95 11.37
N LYS A 193 2.25 3.71 11.61
CA LYS A 193 1.39 4.58 12.45
C LYS A 193 1.90 4.69 13.89
N MET A 194 2.60 3.67 14.39
CA MET A 194 3.23 3.67 15.71
C MET A 194 4.60 4.36 15.75
N GLY A 195 5.06 4.94 14.63
CA GLY A 195 6.37 5.58 14.53
C GLY A 195 7.54 4.60 14.36
N LEU A 196 7.25 3.33 14.06
CA LEU A 196 8.23 2.29 13.78
C LEU A 196 8.41 2.10 12.25
N PHE A 197 9.58 1.66 11.83
CA PHE A 197 9.93 1.47 10.42
C PHE A 197 9.65 0.05 9.94
N LEU A 198 9.23 -0.06 8.68
CA LEU A 198 9.38 -1.28 7.89
C LEU A 198 10.70 -1.19 7.11
N ARG A 199 11.50 -2.25 7.14
CA ARG A 199 12.80 -2.25 6.46
C ARG A 199 12.97 -3.45 5.54
N MET A 200 13.37 -3.16 4.31
CA MET A 200 13.86 -4.17 3.38
C MET A 200 15.30 -4.51 3.74
N ALA A 201 15.59 -5.79 4.04
CA ALA A 201 16.94 -6.31 4.05
C ALA A 201 17.34 -6.62 2.59
N GLY A 202 17.90 -5.62 1.89
CA GLY A 202 18.30 -5.76 0.48
C GLY A 202 19.48 -6.71 0.25
N ASP A 203 20.14 -7.15 1.32
CA ASP A 203 21.20 -8.15 1.38
C ASP A 203 20.70 -9.55 1.81
N ALA A 204 19.37 -9.74 1.84
CA ALA A 204 18.73 -11.02 2.10
C ALA A 204 17.83 -11.39 0.93
N PHE A 205 17.89 -12.64 0.48
CA PHE A 205 17.04 -13.18 -0.56
C PHE A 205 16.40 -14.51 -0.14
N VAL A 206 15.07 -14.58 -0.31
CA VAL A 206 14.26 -15.78 -0.09
C VAL A 206 13.48 -16.06 -1.37
N TYR A 207 13.59 -17.28 -1.90
CA TYR A 207 12.87 -17.66 -3.10
C TYR A 207 11.42 -18.02 -2.75
N HIS A 208 10.49 -17.62 -3.61
CA HIS A 208 9.06 -17.82 -3.42
C HIS A 208 8.47 -18.38 -4.73
N GLU A 209 7.87 -19.58 -4.66
CA GLU A 209 7.29 -20.27 -5.82
C GLU A 209 6.04 -19.55 -6.38
N GLY A 210 5.43 -18.68 -5.58
CA GLY A 210 4.43 -17.70 -5.98
C GLY A 210 3.02 -18.26 -6.17
N ASN A 211 2.09 -17.85 -5.30
CA ASN A 211 0.66 -18.13 -5.37
C ASN A 211 0.29 -19.62 -5.56
N ARG A 212 1.19 -20.56 -5.22
CA ARG A 212 0.96 -21.99 -5.48
C ARG A 212 -0.17 -22.53 -4.62
N SER A 213 -0.25 -22.10 -3.37
CA SER A 213 -1.34 -22.45 -2.46
C SER A 213 -2.69 -21.87 -2.90
N PHE A 214 -2.74 -20.68 -3.51
CA PHE A 214 -3.99 -20.16 -4.08
C PHE A 214 -4.43 -20.99 -5.30
N ASN A 215 -3.49 -21.26 -6.21
CA ASN A 215 -3.77 -21.99 -7.45
C ASN A 215 -4.17 -23.45 -7.19
N SER A 216 -3.46 -24.17 -6.31
CA SER A 216 -3.74 -25.59 -6.04
C SER A 216 -5.02 -25.80 -5.27
N ASN A 217 -5.49 -24.79 -4.53
CA ASN A 217 -6.74 -24.83 -3.77
C ASN A 217 -7.92 -24.15 -4.49
N ALA A 218 -7.76 -23.76 -5.76
CA ALA A 218 -8.78 -23.08 -6.56
C ALA A 218 -9.40 -21.84 -5.86
N ILE A 219 -8.60 -21.11 -5.08
CA ILE A 219 -9.03 -19.89 -4.39
C ILE A 219 -8.98 -18.75 -5.41
N ASP A 220 -10.10 -18.03 -5.58
CA ASP A 220 -10.17 -16.82 -6.40
C ASP A 220 -9.39 -15.68 -5.72
N MET A 221 -8.09 -15.64 -5.97
CA MET A 221 -7.20 -14.62 -5.42
C MET A 221 -7.63 -13.20 -5.80
N TYR A 222 -8.14 -12.99 -7.02
CA TYR A 222 -8.58 -11.68 -7.47
C TYR A 222 -9.84 -11.23 -6.74
N GLY A 223 -10.82 -12.14 -6.57
CA GLY A 223 -12.02 -11.89 -5.78
C GLY A 223 -11.70 -11.60 -4.31
N VAL A 224 -10.84 -12.41 -3.69
CA VAL A 224 -10.39 -12.21 -2.29
C VAL A 224 -9.63 -10.89 -2.14
N ALA A 225 -8.65 -10.63 -3.01
CA ALA A 225 -7.89 -9.39 -3.01
C ALA A 225 -8.79 -8.17 -3.19
N ALA A 226 -9.82 -8.23 -4.05
CA ALA A 226 -10.76 -7.14 -4.22
C ALA A 226 -11.58 -6.86 -2.96
N VAL A 227 -12.03 -7.89 -2.24
CA VAL A 227 -12.77 -7.73 -0.97
C VAL A 227 -11.86 -7.15 0.11
N ASN A 228 -10.67 -7.72 0.29
CA ASN A 228 -9.73 -7.30 1.34
C ASN A 228 -9.14 -5.91 1.05
N ARG A 229 -8.95 -5.54 -0.21
CA ARG A 229 -8.60 -4.17 -0.61
C ARG A 229 -9.66 -3.16 -0.15
N ARG A 230 -10.95 -3.47 -0.32
CA ARG A 230 -12.05 -2.60 0.15
C ARG A 230 -12.07 -2.51 1.66
N LEU A 231 -11.81 -3.61 2.36
CA LEU A 231 -11.68 -3.59 3.81
C LEU A 231 -10.53 -2.67 4.24
N PHE A 232 -9.37 -2.75 3.59
CA PHE A 232 -8.25 -1.85 3.85
C PHE A 232 -8.66 -0.38 3.64
N ILE A 233 -9.30 -0.06 2.51
CA ILE A 233 -9.76 1.31 2.19
C ILE A 233 -10.78 1.78 3.23
N SER A 234 -11.75 0.93 3.62
CA SER A 234 -12.76 1.29 4.63
C SER A 234 -12.12 1.53 6.00
N LYS A 235 -11.17 0.68 6.39
CA LYS A 235 -10.47 0.76 7.67
C LYS A 235 -9.58 1.98 7.78
N TRP A 236 -8.83 2.30 6.73
CA TRP A 236 -7.79 3.32 6.78
C TRP A 236 -8.15 4.63 6.09
N GLY A 237 -9.09 4.58 5.14
CA GLY A 237 -9.43 5.70 4.27
C GLY A 237 -8.24 6.05 3.39
N PHE A 238 -7.74 5.11 2.59
CA PHE A 238 -6.91 5.41 1.41
C PHE A 238 -6.62 4.16 0.58
N ASN A 239 -6.17 4.42 -0.65
CA ASN A 239 -5.74 3.42 -1.60
C ASN A 239 -4.42 2.74 -1.15
N PRO A 240 -4.41 1.41 -0.89
CA PRO A 240 -3.23 0.67 -0.44
C PRO A 240 -2.10 0.59 -1.48
N GLU A 241 -2.38 0.77 -2.77
CA GLU A 241 -1.34 0.74 -3.81
C GLU A 241 -0.28 1.84 -3.59
N ARG A 242 -0.62 2.91 -2.87
CA ARG A 242 0.34 3.94 -2.43
C ARG A 242 1.45 3.42 -1.53
N LEU A 243 1.17 2.35 -0.77
CA LEU A 243 2.18 1.66 0.04
C LEU A 243 2.92 0.61 -0.78
N ILE A 244 2.24 0.00 -1.75
CA ILE A 244 2.68 -1.22 -2.46
C ILE A 244 3.54 -0.91 -3.69
N LEU A 245 3.06 0.01 -4.54
CA LEU A 245 3.62 0.26 -5.87
C LEU A 245 4.68 1.36 -5.88
N ASN A 246 4.61 2.29 -4.92
CA ASN A 246 5.45 3.47 -4.90
C ASN A 246 6.15 3.65 -3.56
N HIS A 247 7.37 4.19 -3.58
CA HIS A 247 8.04 4.62 -2.35
C HIS A 247 7.53 6.01 -2.00
N ASP A 248 6.43 6.09 -1.24
CA ASP A 248 5.92 7.36 -0.75
C ASP A 248 6.52 7.65 0.64
N PRO A 249 7.55 8.52 0.73
CA PRO A 249 8.23 8.80 2.00
C PRO A 249 7.32 9.46 3.03
N ALA A 250 6.14 9.96 2.64
CA ALA A 250 5.18 10.56 3.56
C ALA A 250 4.54 9.54 4.53
N PHE A 251 4.69 8.24 4.27
CA PHE A 251 4.30 7.18 5.20
C PHE A 251 5.42 6.76 6.15
N LEU A 252 6.65 7.24 5.96
CA LEU A 252 7.78 6.86 6.80
C LEU A 252 7.81 7.67 8.10
N PRO A 253 8.08 7.02 9.25
CA PRO A 253 8.29 7.72 10.52
C PRO A 253 9.38 8.78 10.42
N ASP A 254 9.25 9.84 11.21
CA ASP A 254 10.15 11.01 11.31
C ASP A 254 10.32 11.86 10.05
N ARG A 255 9.85 11.39 8.89
CA ARG A 255 9.81 12.20 7.66
C ARG A 255 8.58 13.12 7.61
N TYR A 256 8.13 13.55 8.79
CA TYR A 256 6.96 14.40 9.07
C TYR A 256 7.05 15.83 8.49
N ALA A 257 7.89 16.06 7.49
CA ALA A 257 7.91 17.33 6.77
C ALA A 257 6.68 17.49 5.85
N THR A 258 6.02 16.40 5.45
CA THR A 258 4.83 16.46 4.59
C THR A 258 3.55 16.17 5.39
N PRO A 259 2.60 17.11 5.48
CA PRO A 259 1.24 16.88 5.94
C PRO A 259 0.59 15.75 5.14
N HIS A 260 0.62 14.54 5.70
CA HIS A 260 -0.01 13.38 5.09
C HIS A 260 -1.41 13.20 5.70
N PRO A 261 -2.48 12.99 4.90
CA PRO A 261 -3.87 12.93 5.38
C PRO A 261 -4.18 11.86 6.46
N HIS A 262 -3.23 10.96 6.73
CA HIS A 262 -3.42 9.80 7.62
C HIS A 262 -2.74 9.90 8.97
N HIS A 263 -1.88 10.89 9.15
CA HIS A 263 -1.54 11.42 10.46
C HIS A 263 -2.52 12.57 10.75
N ALA A 264 -2.87 12.81 12.01
CA ALA A 264 -3.80 13.89 12.34
C ALA A 264 -3.29 15.17 11.66
N PRO A 265 -4.03 15.74 10.68
CA PRO A 265 -3.56 16.95 10.03
C PRO A 265 -3.47 18.03 11.10
N LEU A 266 -2.41 18.84 11.06
CA LEU A 266 -2.63 20.24 11.39
C LEU A 266 -3.68 20.71 10.40
N GLU A 267 -4.86 21.11 10.90
CA GLU A 267 -6.02 21.52 10.09
C GLU A 267 -5.54 22.46 8.95
N PRO A 268 -5.44 21.99 7.69
CA PRO A 268 -4.94 22.86 6.66
C PRO A 268 -6.05 23.85 6.33
N GLU A 269 -5.78 25.15 6.54
CA GLU A 269 -6.73 26.23 6.23
C GLU A 269 -7.12 26.26 4.74
N ILE A 270 -6.36 25.58 3.88
CA ILE A 270 -6.64 25.39 2.45
C ILE A 270 -6.53 23.89 2.12
N PRO A 271 -7.56 23.26 1.51
CA PRO A 271 -7.52 21.82 1.22
C PRO A 271 -6.49 21.47 0.12
N SER A 272 -6.06 20.21 0.05
CA SER A 272 -5.18 19.73 -1.04
C SER A 272 -5.92 19.64 -2.38
N GLY A 273 -5.19 19.61 -3.50
CA GLY A 273 -5.73 19.56 -4.87
C GLY A 273 -6.19 20.93 -5.44
N TRP A 274 -6.13 21.99 -4.63
CA TRP A 274 -6.61 23.32 -4.97
C TRP A 274 -5.58 24.18 -5.67
N TYR A 275 -6.05 25.18 -6.42
CA TYR A 275 -5.17 26.23 -6.93
C TYR A 275 -5.47 27.56 -6.26
N ALA A 276 -4.41 28.28 -5.95
CA ALA A 276 -4.44 29.54 -5.25
C ALA A 276 -3.68 30.59 -6.06
N LEU A 277 -4.30 31.75 -6.27
CA LEU A 277 -3.66 32.92 -6.89
C LEU A 277 -3.16 33.86 -5.80
N ALA A 278 -1.84 34.07 -5.73
CA ALA A 278 -1.24 35.06 -4.84
C ALA A 278 -1.39 36.49 -5.38
N ASP A 279 -1.19 37.48 -4.50
CA ASP A 279 -1.32 38.92 -4.82
C ASP A 279 -0.32 39.38 -5.88
N ASP A 280 0.82 38.68 -6.01
CA ASP A 280 1.84 38.91 -7.04
C ASP A 280 1.46 38.29 -8.41
N GLY A 281 0.30 37.64 -8.51
CA GLY A 281 -0.18 36.97 -9.70
C GLY A 281 0.37 35.56 -9.91
N CYS A 282 1.20 35.03 -9.00
CA CYS A 282 1.67 33.65 -9.07
C CYS A 282 0.53 32.68 -8.70
N VAL A 283 0.41 31.61 -9.49
CA VAL A 283 -0.52 30.52 -9.20
C VAL A 283 0.24 29.43 -8.46
N TYR A 284 -0.34 28.93 -7.39
CA TYR A 284 0.15 27.79 -6.61
C TYR A 284 -0.87 26.67 -6.66
N ARG A 285 -0.41 25.42 -6.70
CA ARG A 285 -1.24 24.28 -6.37
C ARG A 285 -0.98 23.88 -4.92
N ILE A 286 -2.04 23.69 -4.14
CA ILE A 286 -1.96 23.20 -2.77
C ILE A 286 -1.98 21.68 -2.82
N GLU A 287 -0.93 21.03 -2.33
CA GLU A 287 -0.85 19.57 -2.25
C GLU A 287 -0.29 19.18 -0.90
N ARG A 288 -1.02 18.36 -0.14
CA ARG A 288 -0.54 17.82 1.14
C ARG A 288 -0.04 18.95 2.05
N GLY A 289 -0.81 20.03 2.15
CA GLY A 289 -0.49 21.23 2.95
C GLY A 289 0.73 22.03 2.49
N HIS A 290 1.24 21.83 1.27
CA HIS A 290 2.28 22.67 0.66
C HIS A 290 1.72 23.47 -0.49
N LYS A 291 2.23 24.69 -0.71
CA LYS A 291 1.98 25.45 -1.93
C LYS A 291 3.08 25.17 -2.94
N ARG A 292 2.71 24.73 -4.14
CA ARG A 292 3.64 24.43 -5.24
C ARG A 292 3.46 25.45 -6.35
N PRO A 293 4.41 26.37 -6.59
CA PRO A 293 4.29 27.34 -7.67
C PRO A 293 4.36 26.64 -9.03
N PHE A 294 3.75 27.22 -10.07
CA PHE A 294 4.02 26.79 -11.44
C PHE A 294 5.33 27.39 -11.94
N ASN A 295 6.19 26.58 -12.59
CA ASN A 295 7.48 27.03 -13.13
C ASN A 295 7.35 28.11 -14.22
N SER A 296 6.21 28.16 -14.91
CA SER A 296 5.91 29.21 -15.89
C SER A 296 4.41 29.33 -16.16
N TYR A 297 3.98 30.47 -16.73
CA TYR A 297 2.62 30.64 -17.25
C TYR A 297 2.30 29.62 -18.36
N GLU A 298 3.29 29.25 -19.18
CA GLU A 298 3.12 28.23 -20.21
C GLU A 298 2.83 26.84 -19.61
N THR A 299 3.50 26.49 -18.51
CA THR A 299 3.23 25.26 -17.75
C THR A 299 1.77 25.22 -17.30
N PHE A 300 1.28 26.32 -16.72
CA PHE A 300 -0.11 26.43 -16.28
C PHE A 300 -1.10 26.19 -17.44
N LEU A 301 -0.86 26.79 -18.61
CA LEU A 301 -1.71 26.60 -19.79
C LEU A 301 -1.68 25.15 -20.32
N ARG A 302 -0.49 24.53 -20.36
CA ARG A 302 -0.30 23.15 -20.84
C ARG A 302 -1.05 22.12 -20.02
N MET A 303 -1.22 22.38 -18.73
CA MET A 303 -1.92 21.50 -17.80
C MET A 303 -3.43 21.42 -18.05
N ARG A 304 -4.02 22.32 -18.87
CA ARG A 304 -5.45 22.33 -19.26
C ARG A 304 -6.42 22.18 -18.08
N LEU A 305 -6.02 22.71 -16.93
CA LEU A 305 -6.78 22.56 -15.69
C LEU A 305 -8.05 23.40 -15.73
N SER A 306 -9.14 22.85 -15.20
CA SER A 306 -10.41 23.55 -15.06
C SER A 306 -10.21 24.79 -14.16
N LEU A 307 -10.28 26.00 -14.74
CA LEU A 307 -10.14 27.27 -14.00
C LEU A 307 -11.14 27.43 -12.85
N ASN A 308 -12.23 26.67 -12.87
CA ASN A 308 -13.22 26.59 -11.80
C ASN A 308 -12.67 25.92 -10.51
N ARG A 309 -11.43 25.42 -10.54
CA ARG A 309 -10.69 24.90 -9.38
C ARG A 309 -9.65 25.90 -8.85
N VAL A 310 -9.56 27.09 -9.45
CA VAL A 310 -8.69 28.19 -9.00
C VAL A 310 -9.49 29.08 -8.06
N GLY A 311 -9.30 28.84 -6.76
CA GLY A 311 -9.81 29.72 -5.72
C GLY A 311 -8.90 30.92 -5.56
N ARG A 312 -9.48 32.10 -5.30
CA ARG A 312 -8.73 33.23 -4.76
C ARG A 312 -8.78 33.12 -3.23
N CYS A 313 -7.78 32.49 -2.62
CA CYS A 313 -7.63 32.55 -1.17
C CYS A 313 -6.82 33.81 -0.79
N GLY A 314 -7.11 34.39 0.37
CA GLY A 314 -6.39 35.57 0.84
C GLY A 314 -4.89 35.29 1.03
N ALA A 315 -4.02 36.24 0.66
CA ALA A 315 -2.58 36.05 0.65
C ALA A 315 -1.98 35.60 2.00
N SER A 316 -2.59 35.97 3.12
CA SER A 316 -2.18 35.50 4.46
C SER A 316 -2.27 33.99 4.64
N LEU A 317 -3.26 33.33 4.04
CA LEU A 317 -3.42 31.87 4.11
C LEU A 317 -2.33 31.14 3.30
N LEU A 318 -1.94 31.72 2.15
CA LEU A 318 -0.85 31.19 1.33
C LEU A 318 0.52 31.37 1.98
N LEU A 319 0.74 32.49 2.68
CA LEU A 319 2.01 32.76 3.36
C LEU A 319 2.33 31.74 4.45
N ASN A 320 1.31 31.15 5.08
CA ASN A 320 1.47 30.16 6.15
C ASN A 320 1.77 28.74 5.64
N LEU A 321 1.62 28.47 4.33
CA LEU A 321 1.93 27.16 3.75
C LEU A 321 3.40 27.08 3.32
N PRO A 322 4.12 25.98 3.66
CA PRO A 322 5.47 25.74 3.16
C PRO A 322 5.49 25.58 1.63
N ASP A 323 6.58 26.01 1.00
CA ASP A 323 6.80 25.84 -0.43
C ASP A 323 7.16 24.39 -0.74
N GLY A 324 6.47 23.81 -1.72
CA GLY A 324 6.82 22.53 -2.33
C GLY A 324 7.59 22.69 -3.65
N VAL A 325 7.96 21.57 -4.27
CA VAL A 325 8.64 21.57 -5.57
C VAL A 325 7.75 22.21 -6.63
N ALA A 326 8.29 23.12 -7.44
CA ALA A 326 7.50 23.77 -8.47
C ALA A 326 6.96 22.79 -9.53
N ILE A 327 5.77 23.08 -10.06
CA ILE A 327 5.07 22.27 -11.06
C ILE A 327 5.64 22.59 -12.44
N ASP A 328 6.00 21.54 -13.17
CA ASP A 328 6.60 21.58 -14.50
C ASP A 328 6.09 20.42 -15.37
N ALA A 329 5.30 20.75 -16.38
CA ALA A 329 4.72 19.77 -17.30
C ALA A 329 5.78 19.06 -18.18
N ALA A 330 7.03 19.54 -18.21
CA ALA A 330 8.13 18.89 -18.92
C ALA A 330 8.77 17.74 -18.12
N ASN A 331 8.71 17.78 -16.78
CA ASN A 331 9.38 16.85 -15.89
C ASN A 331 8.37 15.92 -15.20
N PHE A 332 8.14 14.75 -15.78
CA PHE A 332 7.37 13.68 -15.13
C PHE A 332 8.34 12.80 -14.32
N PRO A 333 8.15 12.49 -13.01
CA PRO A 333 7.01 12.67 -12.09
C PRO A 333 7.08 13.89 -11.14
N ALA A 334 8.16 14.68 -11.17
CA ALA A 334 8.39 15.74 -10.17
C ALA A 334 7.51 16.99 -10.38
N GLY A 335 7.01 17.21 -11.60
CA GLY A 335 6.36 18.47 -11.97
C GLY A 335 4.87 18.36 -12.27
N TYR A 336 4.25 17.19 -12.17
CA TYR A 336 2.79 17.06 -12.28
C TYR A 336 2.11 17.12 -10.91
N PRO A 337 0.84 17.57 -10.86
CA PRO A 337 -0.15 17.15 -9.90
C PRO A 337 -0.02 15.72 -9.36
N ASP A 338 -0.19 15.56 -8.05
CA ASP A 338 -0.38 14.27 -7.39
C ASP A 338 -1.63 13.56 -7.93
N VAL A 339 -2.66 14.30 -8.32
CA VAL A 339 -3.93 13.76 -8.84
C VAL A 339 -4.34 14.51 -10.10
N PHE A 340 -4.47 13.80 -11.22
CA PHE A 340 -4.99 14.31 -12.49
C PHE A 340 -5.49 13.18 -13.39
N ILE A 341 -6.32 13.51 -14.40
CA ILE A 341 -6.70 12.54 -15.44
C ILE A 341 -5.81 12.73 -16.66
N ALA A 342 -5.32 11.63 -17.20
CA ALA A 342 -4.45 11.56 -18.36
C ALA A 342 -5.16 10.93 -19.56
N LYS A 343 -4.77 11.37 -20.76
CA LYS A 343 -5.22 10.82 -22.04
C LYS A 343 -4.01 10.38 -22.85
N ASP A 344 -3.95 9.10 -23.21
CA ASP A 344 -2.86 8.53 -24.01
C ASP A 344 -3.06 8.79 -25.52
N PRO A 345 -2.03 8.56 -26.37
CA PRO A 345 -2.11 8.84 -27.81
C PRO A 345 -3.13 8.00 -28.59
N SER A 346 -3.63 6.88 -28.04
CA SER A 346 -4.73 6.09 -28.62
C SER A 346 -6.11 6.47 -28.06
N ASN A 347 -6.21 7.60 -27.35
CA ASN A 347 -7.41 8.07 -26.65
C ASN A 347 -7.83 7.23 -25.45
N GLY A 348 -6.96 6.37 -24.90
CA GLY A 348 -7.22 5.74 -23.61
C GLY A 348 -7.21 6.76 -22.48
N LEU A 349 -8.13 6.61 -21.51
CA LEU A 349 -8.26 7.47 -20.34
C LEU A 349 -7.68 6.79 -19.11
N HIS A 350 -6.98 7.54 -18.28
CA HIS A 350 -6.33 7.02 -17.07
C HIS A 350 -6.43 8.03 -15.92
N SER A 351 -6.78 7.59 -14.72
CA SER A 351 -6.57 8.42 -13.52
C SER A 351 -5.11 8.25 -13.09
N VAL A 352 -4.40 9.34 -12.84
CA VAL A 352 -3.06 9.30 -12.23
C VAL A 352 -3.17 9.86 -10.83
N GLU A 353 -2.94 9.01 -9.84
CA GLU A 353 -3.06 9.34 -8.42
C GLU A 353 -1.79 8.90 -7.70
N TYR A 354 -1.10 9.86 -7.09
CA TYR A 354 0.09 9.65 -6.28
C TYR A 354 1.21 8.88 -7.02
N GLY A 355 1.36 9.15 -8.32
CA GLY A 355 2.33 8.48 -9.19
C GLY A 355 1.94 7.06 -9.60
N ILE A 356 0.68 6.68 -9.47
CA ILE A 356 0.13 5.40 -9.94
C ILE A 356 -0.89 5.70 -11.03
N ARG A 357 -0.81 4.97 -12.15
CA ARG A 357 -1.82 5.10 -13.22
C ARG A 357 -2.90 4.04 -13.05
N TYR A 358 -4.15 4.44 -13.16
CA TYR A 358 -5.33 3.60 -13.10
C TYR A 358 -6.07 3.68 -14.43
N PRO A 359 -6.05 2.62 -15.25
CA PRO A 359 -6.76 2.62 -16.52
C PRO A 359 -8.26 2.83 -16.32
N ILE A 360 -8.88 3.78 -17.03
CA ILE A 360 -10.33 4.00 -16.98
C ILE A 360 -10.98 3.23 -18.13
N ARG A 361 -11.86 2.28 -17.78
CA ARG A 361 -12.37 1.28 -18.72
C ARG A 361 -13.29 1.86 -19.80
N ASN A 362 -14.07 2.88 -19.48
CA ASN A 362 -15.00 3.52 -20.41
C ASN A 362 -15.31 4.97 -20.04
N GLU A 363 -15.83 5.72 -21.00
CA GLU A 363 -16.20 7.13 -20.82
C GLU A 363 -17.34 7.34 -19.82
N SER A 364 -18.21 6.35 -19.58
CA SER A 364 -19.28 6.48 -18.58
C SER A 364 -18.74 6.55 -17.14
N VAL A 365 -17.65 5.83 -16.83
CA VAL A 365 -16.94 6.00 -15.55
C VAL A 365 -16.44 7.42 -15.44
N PHE A 366 -15.83 7.93 -16.51
CA PHE A 366 -15.26 9.26 -16.52
C PHE A 366 -16.34 10.35 -16.33
N ALA A 367 -17.51 10.20 -16.95
CA ALA A 367 -18.65 11.11 -16.78
C ALA A 367 -19.27 11.03 -15.38
N SER A 368 -19.27 9.86 -14.72
CA SER A 368 -19.80 9.73 -13.36
C SER A 368 -18.98 10.50 -12.31
N LEU A 369 -17.74 10.87 -12.64
CA LEU A 369 -16.86 11.73 -11.84
C LEU A 369 -17.11 13.23 -12.04
N GLY A 370 -18.12 13.60 -12.82
CA GLY A 370 -18.39 14.99 -13.16
C GLY A 370 -17.28 15.64 -14.00
N LEU A 371 -16.44 14.85 -14.66
CA LEU A 371 -15.34 15.31 -15.50
C LEU A 371 -15.73 15.23 -16.98
N LYS A 372 -15.07 16.05 -17.82
CA LYS A 372 -15.22 16.01 -19.29
C LYS A 372 -13.92 15.61 -19.99
N VAL A 373 -13.99 14.79 -21.05
CA VAL A 373 -12.79 14.14 -21.64
C VAL A 373 -11.75 15.18 -22.08
N GLU A 374 -12.19 16.37 -22.46
CA GLU A 374 -11.36 17.54 -22.77
C GLU A 374 -10.52 18.08 -21.59
N GLU A 375 -10.89 17.76 -20.34
CA GLU A 375 -10.14 18.08 -19.11
C GLU A 375 -8.99 17.09 -18.86
N ALA A 376 -8.91 15.98 -19.61
CA ALA A 376 -7.82 15.03 -19.50
C ALA A 376 -6.53 15.58 -20.13
N ILE A 377 -5.41 15.41 -19.43
CA ILE A 377 -4.11 15.92 -19.85
C ILE A 377 -3.48 14.96 -20.87
N PRO A 378 -3.12 15.43 -22.08
CA PRO A 378 -2.43 14.59 -23.04
C PRO A 378 -1.05 14.18 -22.54
N VAL A 379 -0.75 12.88 -22.53
CA VAL A 379 0.54 12.32 -22.12
C VAL A 379 1.07 11.34 -23.16
N SER A 380 2.39 11.19 -23.27
CA SER A 380 3.00 10.19 -24.15
C SER A 380 2.87 8.77 -23.57
N TYR A 381 3.02 7.76 -24.44
CA TYR A 381 3.12 6.36 -24.01
C TYR A 381 4.26 6.13 -23.02
N GLU A 382 5.44 6.67 -23.30
CA GLU A 382 6.60 6.52 -22.42
C GLU A 382 6.36 7.12 -21.03
N GLN A 383 5.77 8.33 -21.00
CA GLN A 383 5.46 9.01 -19.75
C GLN A 383 4.46 8.19 -18.93
N LEU A 384 3.36 7.77 -19.52
CA LEU A 384 2.31 7.09 -18.78
C LEU A 384 2.75 5.68 -18.35
N TRP A 385 3.35 4.88 -19.24
CA TRP A 385 3.76 3.51 -18.92
C TRP A 385 5.00 3.42 -18.02
N SER A 386 5.68 4.54 -17.76
CA SER A 386 6.70 4.62 -16.70
C SER A 386 6.09 4.52 -15.29
N LEU A 387 4.79 4.80 -15.14
CA LEU A 387 4.11 4.64 -13.86
C LEU A 387 3.69 3.19 -13.62
N PRO A 388 3.77 2.73 -12.36
CA PRO A 388 3.07 1.53 -11.92
C PRO A 388 1.59 1.57 -12.28
N GLU A 389 1.07 0.46 -12.77
CA GLU A 389 -0.35 0.30 -13.06
C GLU A 389 -1.08 -0.18 -11.79
N GLY A 390 -2.05 0.60 -11.35
CA GLY A 390 -3.04 0.21 -10.36
C GLY A 390 -4.23 -0.50 -10.99
N TRP A 391 -5.19 -0.92 -10.16
CA TRP A 391 -6.38 -1.63 -10.62
C TRP A 391 -7.21 -0.78 -11.61
N PRO A 392 -7.63 -1.33 -12.76
CA PRO A 392 -8.46 -0.58 -13.69
C PRO A 392 -9.76 -0.11 -13.04
N LEU A 393 -10.15 1.13 -13.32
CA LEU A 393 -11.43 1.73 -12.91
C LEU A 393 -12.51 1.29 -13.90
N GLN A 394 -13.31 0.32 -13.49
CA GLN A 394 -14.28 -0.40 -14.33
C GLN A 394 -15.71 0.11 -14.24
N GLY A 395 -16.02 0.99 -13.28
CA GLY A 395 -17.35 1.57 -13.11
C GLY A 395 -18.44 0.54 -12.91
N ASN A 396 -18.14 -0.58 -12.24
CA ASN A 396 -19.18 -1.45 -11.69
C ASN A 396 -19.58 -0.92 -10.31
N ALA A 397 -20.71 -1.41 -9.77
CA ALA A 397 -21.22 -1.09 -8.43
C ALA A 397 -20.30 -1.52 -7.26
N TRP A 398 -19.00 -1.68 -7.49
CA TRP A 398 -18.00 -1.89 -6.46
C TRP A 398 -16.85 -0.87 -6.55
N GLU A 399 -16.53 -0.38 -7.75
CA GLU A 399 -15.54 0.68 -8.03
C GLU A 399 -16.17 2.06 -8.35
N GLU A 400 -17.47 2.12 -8.65
CA GLU A 400 -18.29 3.35 -8.56
C GLU A 400 -18.30 3.96 -7.14
N HIS A 401 -17.55 3.37 -6.22
CA HIS A 401 -17.59 3.62 -4.79
C HIS A 401 -16.24 3.90 -4.17
N GLU A 402 -15.25 4.23 -4.98
CA GLU A 402 -14.06 4.94 -4.55
C GLU A 402 -14.31 6.42 -4.69
N LEU A 403 -13.97 7.18 -3.66
CA LEU A 403 -14.02 8.63 -3.78
C LEU A 403 -12.79 9.09 -4.52
N TYR A 404 -12.98 9.97 -5.48
CA TYR A 404 -11.85 10.62 -6.12
C TYR A 404 -11.46 11.77 -5.24
N ASP A 405 -10.19 11.81 -4.88
CA ASP A 405 -9.67 12.87 -4.05
C ASP A 405 -9.93 14.22 -4.73
N TYR A 406 -10.39 15.16 -3.92
CA TYR A 406 -10.66 16.56 -4.26
C TYR A 406 -11.90 16.79 -5.14
N LEU A 407 -12.80 15.82 -5.24
CA LEU A 407 -14.15 16.02 -5.77
C LEU A 407 -15.16 16.44 -4.70
N LEU A 408 -16.15 17.22 -5.13
CA LEU A 408 -17.30 17.63 -4.33
C LEU A 408 -18.41 16.57 -4.46
N TYR A 409 -18.95 16.13 -3.33
CA TYR A 409 -19.99 15.13 -3.20
C TYR A 409 -21.21 15.69 -2.48
N ARG A 410 -22.39 15.20 -2.86
CA ARG A 410 -23.66 15.48 -2.19
C ARG A 410 -24.14 14.21 -1.49
N GLY A 411 -24.22 14.26 -0.16
CA GLY A 411 -24.71 13.19 0.70
C GLY A 411 -26.21 12.90 0.51
N PRO A 412 -26.72 11.75 1.01
CA PRO A 412 -28.13 11.38 0.93
C PRO A 412 -29.09 12.43 1.50
N ASN A 413 -28.64 13.16 2.54
CA ASN A 413 -29.40 14.22 3.19
C ASN A 413 -29.20 15.61 2.54
N GLY A 414 -28.59 15.68 1.36
CA GLY A 414 -28.33 16.92 0.62
C GLY A 414 -27.11 17.72 1.08
N GLY A 415 -26.48 17.34 2.21
CA GLY A 415 -25.25 17.93 2.72
C GLY A 415 -24.08 17.80 1.73
N LEU A 416 -23.15 18.76 1.77
CA LEU A 416 -22.00 18.80 0.87
C LEU A 416 -20.74 18.32 1.57
N PHE A 417 -19.92 17.60 0.82
CA PHE A 417 -18.68 17.02 1.29
C PHE A 417 -17.62 17.16 0.20
N TYR A 418 -16.35 17.29 0.54
CA TYR A 418 -15.28 16.99 -0.42
C TYR A 418 -14.57 15.70 -0.01
N SER A 419 -14.01 14.97 -0.96
CA SER A 419 -13.19 13.80 -0.66
C SER A 419 -11.72 14.17 -0.51
N GLU A 420 -11.04 13.58 0.47
CA GLU A 420 -9.58 13.60 0.55
C GLU A 420 -9.08 12.34 1.26
N GLY A 421 -8.18 11.61 0.60
CA GLY A 421 -7.75 10.30 1.02
C GLY A 421 -8.95 9.39 1.27
N GLN A 422 -9.86 9.20 0.31
CA GLN A 422 -11.01 8.29 0.48
C GLN A 422 -11.91 8.57 1.72
N ARG A 423 -11.88 9.79 2.28
CA ARG A 423 -12.73 10.23 3.39
C ARG A 423 -13.61 11.39 2.96
N LEU A 424 -14.83 11.46 3.47
CA LEU A 424 -15.69 12.62 3.28
C LEU A 424 -15.41 13.66 4.33
N ARG A 425 -15.29 14.92 3.91
CA ARG A 425 -15.05 16.06 4.78
C ARG A 425 -16.25 17.00 4.66
N PRO A 426 -17.05 17.17 5.73
CA PRO A 426 -18.25 18.00 5.67
C PRO A 426 -17.91 19.45 5.33
N ILE A 427 -18.72 20.04 4.46
CA ILE A 427 -18.73 21.48 4.19
C ILE A 427 -19.93 22.04 4.93
N VAL A 428 -19.65 22.81 5.99
CA VAL A 428 -20.68 23.28 6.94
C VAL A 428 -21.24 24.64 6.52
N TRP A 429 -20.41 25.52 5.98
CA TRP A 429 -20.79 26.89 5.62
C TRP A 429 -20.82 27.08 4.09
N GLU A 430 -21.84 27.77 3.57
CA GLU A 430 -21.92 28.07 2.13
C GLU A 430 -20.82 29.08 1.72
N GLU A 431 -20.36 29.89 2.68
CA GLU A 431 -19.21 30.77 2.58
C GLU A 431 -17.92 29.99 2.30
N THR A 432 -17.78 28.76 2.79
CA THR A 432 -16.64 27.89 2.48
C THR A 432 -16.58 27.59 0.98
N LEU A 433 -17.73 27.34 0.34
CA LEU A 433 -17.78 27.16 -1.12
C LEU A 433 -17.32 28.43 -1.83
N SER A 434 -17.83 29.59 -1.42
CA SER A 434 -17.48 30.88 -2.03
C SER A 434 -16.00 31.23 -1.84
N ARG A 435 -15.46 30.99 -0.64
CA ARG A 435 -14.05 31.23 -0.27
C ARG A 435 -13.09 30.47 -1.16
N PHE A 436 -13.45 29.26 -1.56
CA PHE A 436 -12.63 28.46 -2.44
C PHE A 436 -13.09 28.47 -3.91
N GLY A 437 -14.21 29.11 -4.24
CA GLY A 437 -14.74 29.16 -5.61
C GLY A 437 -15.43 27.87 -6.06
N TRP A 438 -15.95 27.08 -5.12
CA TRP A 438 -16.72 25.88 -5.40
C TRP A 438 -18.14 26.20 -5.90
N SER A 439 -18.62 25.33 -6.80
CA SER A 439 -20.00 25.32 -7.30
C SER A 439 -20.70 24.07 -6.82
N LYS A 440 -21.78 24.24 -6.05
CA LYS A 440 -22.59 23.12 -5.53
C LYS A 440 -23.29 22.33 -6.64
N GLU A 441 -23.42 22.90 -7.82
CA GLU A 441 -23.98 22.29 -9.02
C GLU A 441 -23.07 21.19 -9.58
N ARG A 442 -21.77 21.21 -9.25
CA ARG A 442 -20.80 20.18 -9.62
C ARG A 442 -20.70 19.03 -8.61
N ALA A 443 -21.48 19.08 -7.53
CA ALA A 443 -21.46 18.04 -6.52
C ALA A 443 -22.06 16.73 -7.07
N ILE A 444 -21.33 15.63 -6.95
CA ILE A 444 -21.76 14.31 -7.39
C ILE A 444 -22.60 13.67 -6.29
N ASN A 445 -23.78 13.14 -6.62
CA ASN A 445 -24.59 12.42 -5.64
C ASN A 445 -23.89 11.13 -5.24
N ILE A 446 -23.65 10.96 -3.94
CA ILE A 446 -23.05 9.77 -3.39
C ILE A 446 -24.15 8.77 -2.96
N PRO A 447 -24.10 7.50 -3.40
CA PRO A 447 -25.07 6.49 -2.95
C PRO A 447 -25.08 6.32 -1.43
N GLU A 448 -26.23 6.05 -0.83
CA GLU A 448 -26.41 6.01 0.63
C GLU A 448 -25.54 4.97 1.33
N TYR A 449 -25.43 3.75 0.78
CA TYR A 449 -24.56 2.72 1.35
C TYR A 449 -23.07 3.11 1.28
N LEU A 450 -22.67 3.89 0.27
CA LEU A 450 -21.31 4.39 0.17
C LEU A 450 -21.08 5.49 1.20
N PHE A 451 -22.00 6.45 1.30
CA PHE A 451 -21.95 7.47 2.33
C PHE A 451 -21.80 6.86 3.74
N ASN A 452 -22.60 5.84 4.06
CA ASN A 452 -22.63 5.22 5.38
C ASN A 452 -21.38 4.41 5.73
N ARG A 453 -20.67 3.85 4.73
CA ARG A 453 -19.43 3.07 4.96
C ARG A 453 -18.17 3.92 4.91
N THR A 454 -18.28 5.14 4.42
CA THR A 454 -17.14 6.03 4.21
C THR A 454 -16.86 6.85 5.47
N PRO A 455 -15.62 6.83 5.98
CA PRO A 455 -15.28 7.63 7.15
C PRO A 455 -15.50 9.12 6.88
N VAL A 456 -16.20 9.80 7.81
CA VAL A 456 -16.41 11.24 7.78
C VAL A 456 -15.37 11.89 8.70
N GLY A 457 -14.50 12.72 8.12
CA GLY A 457 -13.50 13.49 8.85
C GLY A 457 -14.08 14.77 9.47
N PHE A 458 -13.21 15.56 10.11
CA PHE A 458 -13.56 16.87 10.63
C PHE A 458 -14.04 17.81 9.51
N ALA A 459 -14.99 18.68 9.87
CA ALA A 459 -15.47 19.74 8.99
C ALA A 459 -14.37 20.75 8.68
N ILE A 460 -14.45 21.39 7.52
CA ILE A 460 -13.70 22.61 7.23
C ILE A 460 -14.61 23.80 7.50
N TYR A 461 -14.04 24.80 8.18
CA TYR A 461 -14.71 26.04 8.55
C TYR A 461 -14.40 27.17 7.56
#